data_AF-A0A1Y4UX12-F1
#
_entry.id   AF-A0A1Y4UX12-F1
#
_cell.length_a   1.000
_cell.length_b   1.000
_cell.length_c   1.000
_cell.angle_alpha   90.00
_cell.angle_beta   90.00
_cell.angle_gamma   90.00
#
_symmetry.space_group_name_H-M   'P 1'
#
loop_
_entity.id
_entity.type
_entity.pdbx_description
1 polymer ?
#
loop_
_entity_poly.entity_id
_entity_poly.type
_entity_poly.pdbx_seq_one_letter_code
_entity_poly.pdbx_strand_id
1 'polypeptide(L)' 'MEPNEIKQRDRPGILALAAGAWEKWGAGALLCGGAVALTVGAALIYPPAGWITGGVLAILGGILATIGGGEGK' A
#
# COMPACT_ATOMS: atom_id res chain seq x y z
N MET A 1 1.28 -46.85 15.58
CA MET A 1 0.08 -46.13 15.12
C MET A 1 0.36 -44.66 15.32
N GLU A 2 0.70 -44.01 14.21
CA GLU A 2 1.23 -42.66 14.08
C GLU A 2 0.18 -41.58 14.46
N PRO A 3 0.46 -40.72 15.44
CA PRO A 3 -0.35 -39.53 15.73
C PRO A 3 0.20 -38.32 14.95
N ASN A 4 -0.10 -38.20 13.64
CA ASN A 4 0.44 -37.11 12.81
C ASN A 4 -0.54 -36.43 11.85
N GLU A 5 -1.83 -36.34 12.18
CA GLU A 5 -2.80 -35.66 11.29
C GLU A 5 -3.64 -34.54 11.94
N ILE A 6 -3.45 -34.26 13.23
CA ILE A 6 -4.27 -33.26 13.95
C ILE A 6 -3.60 -31.87 14.06
N LYS A 7 -2.36 -31.72 13.57
CA LYS A 7 -1.60 -30.45 13.60
C LYS A 7 -1.65 -29.69 12.27
N GLN A 8 -2.70 -29.90 11.48
CA GLN A 8 -3.01 -29.13 10.27
C GLN A 8 -4.32 -28.33 10.43
N ARG A 9 -4.73 -28.07 11.67
CA ARG A 9 -5.81 -27.14 12.02
C ARG A 9 -5.25 -25.89 12.71
N ASP A 10 -4.02 -25.51 12.38
CA ASP A 10 -3.48 -24.19 12.71
C ASP A 10 -3.89 -23.25 11.58
N ARG A 11 -5.12 -22.71 11.67
CA ARG A 11 -5.58 -21.64 10.77
C ARG A 11 -5.36 -20.28 11.45
N PRO A 12 -4.19 -19.65 11.31
CA PRO A 12 -4.09 -18.20 11.24
C PRO A 12 -4.17 -17.77 9.77
N GLY A 13 -5.05 -18.41 8.98
CA GLY A 13 -5.11 -18.23 7.52
C GLY A 13 -5.53 -16.82 7.06
N ILE A 14 -6.10 -16.02 7.96
CA ILE A 14 -6.49 -14.63 7.66
C ILE A 14 -5.35 -13.67 8.02
N LEU A 15 -4.68 -13.89 9.15
CA LEU A 15 -3.55 -13.06 9.58
C LEU A 15 -2.32 -13.30 8.71
N ALA A 16 -2.03 -14.55 8.33
CA ALA A 16 -0.94 -14.88 7.41
C ALA A 16 -1.21 -14.35 6.00
N LEU A 17 -2.47 -14.34 5.56
CA LEU A 17 -2.87 -13.82 4.25
C LEU A 17 -2.90 -12.29 4.26
N ALA A 18 -3.30 -11.67 5.37
CA ALA A 18 -3.18 -10.24 5.60
C ALA A 18 -1.72 -9.79 5.69
N ALA A 19 -0.84 -10.54 6.35
CA ALA A 19 0.59 -10.29 6.40
C ALA A 19 1.24 -10.39 5.01
N GLY A 20 0.95 -11.47 4.28
CA GLY A 20 1.44 -11.63 2.90
C GLY A 20 0.88 -10.57 1.94
N ALA A 21 -0.37 -10.14 2.13
CA ALA A 21 -0.93 -9.01 1.39
C ALA A 21 -0.29 -7.68 1.79
N TRP A 22 0.05 -7.48 3.07
CA TRP A 22 0.73 -6.29 3.57
C TRP A 22 2.18 -6.20 3.09
N GLU A 23 2.90 -7.32 3.03
CA GLU A 23 4.26 -7.36 2.47
C GLU A 23 4.27 -6.99 0.98
N LYS A 24 3.24 -7.39 0.23
CA LYS A 24 3.14 -7.09 -1.20
C LYS A 24 2.55 -5.72 -1.53
N TRP A 25 1.56 -5.28 -0.76
CA TRP A 25 0.75 -4.10 -1.08
C TRP A 25 0.85 -2.99 -0.03
N GLY A 26 1.43 -3.25 1.14
CA GLY A 26 1.47 -2.31 2.25
C GLY A 26 2.16 -1.00 1.88
N ALA A 27 3.30 -1.07 1.18
CA ALA A 27 4.00 0.13 0.70
C ALA A 27 3.15 0.94 -0.29
N GLY A 28 2.50 0.28 -1.26
CA GLY A 28 1.62 0.93 -2.23
C GLY A 28 0.35 1.50 -1.60
N ALA A 29 -0.22 0.80 -0.63
CA ALA A 29 -1.40 1.25 0.13
C ALA A 29 -1.08 2.44 1.03
N LEU A 30 0.09 2.44 1.69
CA LEU A 30 0.58 3.60 2.46
C LEU A 30 0.86 4.80 1.56
N LEU A 31 1.44 4.57 0.37
CA LEU A 31 1.70 5.63 -0.60
C LEU A 31 0.38 6.24 -1.08
N CYS A 32 -0.57 5.43 -1.57
CA CYS A 32 -1.88 5.92 -2.02
C CYS A 32 -2.71 6.53 -0.87
N GLY A 33 -2.73 5.89 0.30
CA GLY A 33 -3.47 6.39 1.46
C GLY A 33 -2.90 7.70 1.98
N GLY A 34 -1.58 7.80 2.13
CA GLY A 34 -0.89 9.03 2.50
C GLY A 34 -1.08 10.14 1.47
N ALA A 35 -1.07 9.79 0.19
CA ALA A 35 -1.32 10.73 -0.90
C ALA A 35 -2.70 11.39 -0.84
N VAL A 36 -3.73 10.57 -0.62
CA VAL A 36 -5.09 11.04 -0.45
C VAL A 36 -5.21 11.89 0.82
N ALA A 37 -4.62 11.45 1.93
CA ALA A 37 -4.65 12.18 3.19
C ALA A 37 -3.99 13.57 3.09
N LEU A 38 -2.84 13.67 2.42
CA LEU A 38 -2.15 14.95 2.18
C LEU A 38 -2.96 15.87 1.25
N THR A 39 -3.53 15.31 0.18
CA THR A 39 -4.33 16.07 -0.79
C THR A 39 -5.61 16.62 -0.16
N VAL A 40 -6.33 15.78 0.60
CA VAL A 40 -7.54 16.17 1.33
C VAL A 40 -7.20 17.15 2.44
N GLY A 41 -6.14 16.90 3.22
CA GLY A 41 -5.69 17.81 4.28
C GLY A 41 -5.31 19.20 3.73
N ALA A 42 -4.62 19.25 2.60
CA ALA A 42 -4.28 20.51 1.94
C ALA A 42 -5.54 21.25 1.44
N ALA A 43 -6.52 20.54 0.88
CA ALA A 43 -7.78 21.11 0.42
C ALA A 43 -8.59 21.75 1.56
N LEU A 44 -8.49 21.23 2.79
CA LEU A 44 -9.16 21.79 3.97
C LEU A 44 -8.55 23.11 4.45
N ILE A 45 -7.25 23.33 4.21
CA ILE A 45 -6.57 24.58 4.56
C ILE A 45 -6.85 25.65 3.50
N TYR A 46 -6.71 25.27 2.24
CA TYR A 46 -6.96 26.14 1.10
C TYR A 46 -7.44 25.25 -0.05
N PRO A 47 -8.70 25.37 -0.51
CA PRO A 47 -9.25 24.45 -1.51
C PRO A 47 -8.38 24.28 -2.77
N PRO A 48 -7.71 25.33 -3.29
CA PRO A 48 -6.76 25.18 -4.39
C PRO A 48 -5.45 24.47 -4.02
N ALA A 49 -5.02 24.47 -2.76
CA ALA A 49 -3.82 23.76 -2.32
C ALA A 49 -3.95 22.23 -2.48
N GLY A 50 -5.16 21.68 -2.38
CA GLY A 50 -5.41 20.27 -2.68
C GLY A 50 -5.00 19.89 -4.11
N TRP A 51 -5.36 20.73 -5.09
CA TRP A 51 -4.98 20.50 -6.49
C TRP A 51 -3.47 20.60 -6.72
N ILE A 52 -2.80 21.53 -6.05
CA ILE A 52 -1.35 21.71 -6.13
C ILE A 52 -0.65 20.49 -5.54
N THR A 53 -1.00 20.12 -4.30
CA THR A 53 -0.41 18.96 -3.60
C THR A 53 -0.68 17.66 -4.36
N GLY A 54 -1.91 17.45 -4.84
CA GLY A 54 -2.26 16.29 -5.64
C GLY A 54 -1.50 16.21 -6.98
N GLY A 55 -1.34 17.33 -7.67
CA GLY A 55 -0.56 17.42 -8.91
C GLY A 55 0.92 17.11 -8.69
N VAL A 56 1.54 17.70 -7.66
CA VAL A 56 2.94 17.42 -7.28
C VAL A 56 3.12 15.93 -6.96
N LEU A 57 2.16 15.35 -6.21
CA LEU A 57 2.27 13.97 -5.80
C LEU A 57 2.04 12.97 -6.95
N ALA A 58 1.21 13.33 -7.93
CA ALA A 58 1.07 12.56 -9.16
C ALA A 58 2.38 12.53 -9.97
N ILE A 59 3.10 13.66 -10.04
CA ILE A 59 4.42 13.72 -10.69
C ILE A 59 5.42 12.84 -9.94
N LEU A 60 5.51 12.98 -8.62
CA LEU A 60 6.41 12.17 -7.79
C LEU A 60 6.07 10.67 -7.87
N GLY A 61 4.79 10.32 -7.85
CA GLY A 61 4.32 8.95 -8.02
C GLY A 61 4.66 8.39 -9.41
N GLY A 62 4.56 9.20 -10.46
CA GLY A 62 4.98 8.84 -11.80
C GLY A 62 6.49 8.59 -11.90
N ILE A 63 7.31 9.47 -11.32
CA ILE A 63 8.78 9.29 -11.26
C ILE A 63 9.15 8.04 -10.44
N LEU A 64 8.47 7.82 -9.31
CA LEU A 64 8.71 6.63 -8.50
C LEU A 64 8.31 5.35 -9.24
N ALA A 65 7.25 5.39 -10.06
CA ALA A 65 6.84 4.28 -10.90
C ALA A 65 7.86 3.97 -12.02
N THR A 66 8.52 4.99 -12.58
CA THR A 66 9.59 4.76 -13.57
C THR A 66 10.88 4.23 -12.94
N ILE A 67 11.21 4.64 -11.71
CA ILE A 67 12.40 4.18 -10.98
C ILE A 67 12.17 2.77 -10.39
N GLY A 68 10.99 2.49 -9.85
CA GLY A 68 10.63 1.20 -9.26
C GLY A 68 10.20 0.14 -10.29
N GLY A 69 9.86 0.52 -11.51
CA GLY A 69 9.47 -0.39 -12.61
C GLY A 69 10.62 -1.16 -13.26
N GLY A 70 11.80 -1.18 -12.65
CA GLY A 70 12.99 -1.90 -13.13
C GLY A 70 13.08 -3.38 -12.75
N GLU A 71 12.12 -3.92 -11.99
CA GLU A 71 12.06 -5.34 -11.64
C GLU A 71 10.95 -6.06 -12.42
N GLY A 72 11.35 -6.87 -13.41
CA GLY A 72 10.47 -7.87 -14.02
C GLY A 72 10.43 -7.90 -15.56
N LYS A 73 11.59 -8.10 -16.21
CA LYS A 73 11.66 -8.91 -17.43
C LYS A 73 12.48 -10.15 -17.10
#